data_AF-A0A528FGC2-F1
#
_entry.id   AF-A0A528FGC2-F1
#
_cell.length_a   1.000
_cell.length_b   1.000
_cell.length_c   1.000
_cell.angle_alpha   90.00
_cell.angle_beta   90.00
_cell.angle_gamma   90.00
#
_symmetry.space_group_name_H-M   'P 1'
#
loop_
_entity.id
_entity.type
_entity.pdbx_description
1 polymer ?
#
loop_
_entity_poly.entity_id
_entity_poly.type
_entity_poly.pdbx_seq_one_letter_code
_entity_poly.pdbx_strand_id
1 'polypeptide(L)'
;MQDNVTTLDISKFICAAYELARKSGLHITMGDDFEEYVRITDRLPGKSPTYPHFRPDCSDLLPGKAFWIIGRDREDRVAHVQAMRLYDLSTTSLDEHLGTLRDCFADPGLKAGPGSSCSCYAPSARSITGLVA
;
A
#
# COMPACT_ATOMS: atom_id res chain seq x y z
N MET A 1 0.39 -24.59 -17.86
CA MET A 1 -0.40 -25.14 -16.73
C MET A 1 0.01 -24.31 -15.53
N GLN A 2 -0.86 -23.39 -15.11
CA GLN A 2 -0.54 -22.48 -14.02
C GLN A 2 -1.00 -23.18 -12.74
N ASP A 3 -0.05 -23.66 -11.94
CA ASP A 3 -0.37 -24.25 -10.65
C ASP A 3 -1.01 -23.16 -9.80
N ASN A 4 -2.31 -23.32 -9.53
CA ASN A 4 -3.05 -22.38 -8.70
C ASN A 4 -2.52 -22.48 -7.28
N VAL A 5 -1.78 -21.45 -6.86
CA VAL A 5 -1.34 -21.28 -5.47
C VAL A 5 -2.57 -21.32 -4.57
N THR A 6 -2.61 -22.24 -3.61
CA THR A 6 -3.75 -22.35 -2.69
C THR A 6 -3.60 -21.39 -1.52
N THR A 7 -4.72 -21.08 -0.83
CA THR A 7 -4.67 -20.33 0.43
C THR A 7 -3.74 -21.00 1.45
N LEU A 8 -3.71 -22.34 1.49
CA LEU A 8 -2.82 -23.08 2.39
C LEU A 8 -1.34 -22.85 2.05
N ASP A 9 -0.99 -22.78 0.76
CA ASP A 9 0.39 -22.53 0.33
C ASP A 9 0.82 -21.10 0.71
N ILE A 10 -0.06 -20.11 0.51
CA ILE A 10 0.16 -18.73 0.94
C ILE A 10 0.32 -18.65 2.46
N SER A 11 -0.56 -19.29 3.22
CA SER A 11 -0.49 -19.30 4.68
C SER A 11 0.82 -19.92 5.18
N LYS A 12 1.28 -21.02 4.59
CA LYS A 12 2.58 -21.63 4.94
C LYS A 12 3.73 -20.68 4.68
N PHE A 13 3.73 -20.00 3.53
CA PHE A 13 4.76 -19.02 3.19
C PHE A 13 4.79 -17.86 4.19
N ILE A 14 3.62 -17.26 4.47
CA ILE A 14 3.49 -16.15 5.42
C ILE A 14 3.95 -16.57 6.82
N CYS A 15 3.53 -17.74 7.31
CA CYS A 15 3.96 -18.25 8.61
C CYS A 15 5.47 -18.47 8.67
N ALA A 16 6.08 -19.03 7.62
CA ALA A 16 7.52 -19.25 7.57
C ALA A 16 8.29 -17.91 7.57
N ALA A 17 7.84 -16.93 6.79
CA ALA A 17 8.43 -15.59 6.76
C ALA A 17 8.29 -14.87 8.10
N TYR A 18 7.12 -14.97 8.75
CA TYR A 18 6.85 -14.38 10.06
C TYR A 18 7.75 -14.99 11.15
N GLU A 19 7.89 -16.32 11.19
CA GLU A 19 8.78 -16.99 12.14
C GLU A 19 10.25 -16.65 11.91
N LEU A 20 10.67 -16.52 10.64
CA LEU A 20 12.03 -16.11 10.30
C LEU A 20 12.32 -14.68 10.77
N ALA A 21 11.40 -13.74 10.53
CA ALA A 21 11.49 -12.37 11.02
C ALA A 21 11.64 -12.33 12.54
N ARG A 22 10.76 -13.06 13.25
CA ARG A 22 10.76 -13.12 14.71
C ARG A 22 12.06 -13.71 15.27
N LYS A 23 12.58 -14.80 14.69
CA LYS A 23 13.88 -15.39 15.07
C LYS A 23 15.05 -14.42 14.84
N SER A 24 14.94 -13.59 13.80
CA SER A 24 15.93 -12.55 13.48
C SER A 24 15.80 -11.32 14.39
N GLY A 25 14.80 -11.28 15.27
CA GLY A 25 14.56 -10.16 16.19
C GLY A 25 13.66 -9.06 15.64
N LEU A 26 12.97 -9.31 14.52
CA LEU A 26 12.00 -8.39 13.92
C LEU A 26 10.57 -8.80 14.32
N HIS A 27 9.89 -7.95 15.08
CA HIS A 27 8.49 -8.10 15.47
C HIS A 27 7.61 -7.40 14.44
N ILE A 28 6.81 -8.19 13.72
CA ILE A 28 5.91 -7.68 12.68
C ILE A 28 4.52 -7.43 13.27
N THR A 29 3.97 -6.27 12.99
CA THR A 29 2.59 -5.87 13.29
C THR A 29 1.90 -5.45 12.00
N MET A 30 0.62 -5.78 11.88
CA MET A 30 -0.23 -5.37 10.77
C MET A 30 -1.41 -4.56 11.29
N GLY A 31 -1.88 -3.61 10.50
CA GLY A 31 -3.08 -2.84 10.82
C GLY A 31 -3.67 -2.15 9.60
N ASP A 32 -4.81 -1.51 9.81
CA ASP A 32 -5.58 -0.79 8.80
C ASP A 32 -5.95 0.65 9.24
N ASP A 33 -5.57 1.07 10.46
CA ASP A 33 -5.63 2.48 10.88
C ASP A 33 -4.48 3.26 10.22
N PHE A 34 -4.77 3.96 9.13
CA PHE A 34 -3.78 4.77 8.43
C PHE A 34 -3.45 6.09 9.14
N GLU A 35 -4.24 6.54 10.11
CA GLU A 35 -3.82 7.63 10.99
C GLU A 35 -2.68 7.16 11.91
N GLU A 36 -2.73 5.91 12.39
CA GLU A 36 -1.61 5.30 13.11
C GLU A 36 -0.37 5.18 12.23
N TYR A 37 -0.54 4.67 11.01
CA TYR A 37 0.56 4.52 10.06
C TYR A 37 1.28 5.86 9.82
N VAL A 38 0.53 6.92 9.49
CA VAL A 38 1.08 8.26 9.26
C VAL A 38 1.84 8.77 10.49
N ARG A 39 1.25 8.66 11.70
CA ARG A 39 1.91 9.06 12.96
C ARG A 39 3.23 8.32 13.19
N ILE A 40 3.31 7.04 12.85
CA ILE A 40 4.54 6.26 12.97
C ILE A 40 5.57 6.74 11.96
N THR A 41 5.18 6.85 10.68
CA THR A 41 6.11 7.16 9.59
C THR A 41 6.66 8.59 9.64
N ASP A 42 5.87 9.56 10.10
CA ASP A 42 6.29 10.96 10.18
C ASP A 42 7.39 11.20 11.22
N ARG A 43 7.56 10.28 12.17
CA ARG A 43 8.61 10.34 13.19
C ARG A 43 9.92 9.69 12.75
N LEU A 44 9.95 9.06 11.58
CA LEU A 44 11.14 8.32 11.12
C LEU A 44 12.20 9.27 10.54
N PRO A 45 13.41 9.29 11.11
CA PRO A 45 14.48 10.14 10.61
C PRO A 45 14.79 9.85 9.13
N GLY A 46 14.83 10.90 8.31
CA GLY A 46 15.19 10.80 6.89
C GLY A 46 14.11 10.21 5.98
N LYS A 47 12.93 9.85 6.50
CA LYS A 47 11.79 9.42 5.68
C LYS A 47 11.00 10.64 5.20
N SER A 48 10.73 10.70 3.89
CA SER A 48 9.79 11.68 3.34
C SER A 48 8.37 11.45 3.88
N PRO A 49 7.52 12.49 3.91
CA PRO A 49 6.12 12.35 4.30
C PRO A 49 5.43 11.21 3.54
N THR A 50 4.48 10.56 4.21
CA THR A 50 3.70 9.48 3.58
C THR A 50 2.97 9.99 2.34
N TYR A 51 3.06 9.22 1.26
CA TYR A 51 2.48 9.59 -0.03
C TYR A 51 0.94 9.68 0.05
N PRO A 52 0.29 10.57 -0.73
CA PRO A 52 -1.15 10.80 -0.68
C PRO A 52 -2.02 9.54 -0.81
N HIS A 53 -1.59 8.53 -1.56
CA HIS A 53 -2.31 7.26 -1.74
C HIS A 53 -2.42 6.43 -0.44
N PHE A 54 -1.63 6.72 0.60
CA PHE A 54 -1.71 6.10 1.92
C PHE A 54 -2.02 7.11 3.05
N ARG A 55 -2.47 8.33 2.71
CA ARG A 55 -2.94 9.27 3.73
C ARG A 55 -4.47 9.32 3.79
N PRO A 56 -5.07 9.18 4.98
CA PRO A 56 -6.53 9.18 5.14
C PRO A 56 -7.17 10.56 4.87
N ASP A 57 -6.40 11.64 4.92
CA ASP A 57 -6.88 12.99 4.57
C ASP A 57 -6.98 13.23 3.04
N CYS A 58 -6.32 12.38 2.24
CA CYS A 58 -6.29 12.44 0.78
C CYS A 58 -7.12 11.35 0.11
N SER A 59 -7.02 10.11 0.60
CA SER A 59 -7.47 8.90 -0.10
C SER A 59 -8.46 8.08 0.73
N ASP A 60 -9.38 7.41 0.04
CA ASP A 60 -10.31 6.47 0.66
C ASP A 60 -9.61 5.14 0.96
N LEU A 61 -9.17 4.99 2.21
CA LEU A 61 -8.48 3.81 2.73
C LEU A 61 -9.46 2.90 3.47
N LEU A 62 -10.41 2.35 2.73
CA LEU A 62 -11.49 1.53 3.27
C LEU A 62 -10.95 0.21 3.88
N PRO A 63 -11.56 -0.28 4.98
CA PRO A 63 -11.24 -1.59 5.53
C PRO A 63 -11.29 -2.70 4.48
N GLY A 64 -10.30 -3.59 4.50
CA GLY A 64 -10.17 -4.70 3.55
C GLY A 64 -9.64 -4.30 2.15
N LYS A 65 -9.44 -3.01 1.88
CA LYS A 65 -8.81 -2.53 0.63
C LYS A 65 -7.39 -2.03 0.82
N ALA A 66 -6.98 -1.73 2.04
CA ALA A 66 -5.62 -1.31 2.35
C ALA A 66 -5.21 -1.83 3.73
N PHE A 67 -3.92 -2.04 3.91
CA PHE A 67 -3.32 -2.38 5.19
C PHE A 67 -1.86 -1.93 5.20
N TRP A 68 -1.29 -1.89 6.39
CA TRP A 68 0.13 -1.62 6.60
C TRP A 68 0.80 -2.71 7.41
N ILE A 69 2.12 -2.76 7.31
CA ILE A 69 3.02 -3.64 8.03
C ILE A 69 4.09 -2.77 8.68
N ILE A 70 4.28 -2.92 9.99
CA ILE A 70 5.38 -2.29 10.75
C ILE A 70 6.23 -3.40 11.36
N GLY A 71 7.53 -3.38 11.08
CA GLY A 71 8.52 -4.24 11.70
C GLY A 71 9.34 -3.45 12.72
N ARG A 72 9.38 -3.92 13.97
CA ARG A 72 10.21 -3.35 15.05
C ARG A 72 11.32 -4.30 15.45
N ASP A 73 12.50 -3.77 15.71
CA ASP A 73 13.65 -4.56 16.18
C ASP A 73 13.49 -5.00 17.65
N ARG A 74 14.55 -5.57 18.24
CA ARG A 74 14.56 -6.04 19.64
C ARG A 74 14.50 -4.90 20.67
N GLU A 75 14.79 -3.67 20.25
CA GLU A 75 14.75 -2.45 21.07
C GLU A 75 13.46 -1.66 20.81
N ASP A 76 12.47 -2.27 20.16
CA ASP A 76 11.20 -1.66 19.77
C ASP A 76 11.34 -0.49 18.76
N ARG A 77 12.49 -0.38 18.09
CA ARG A 77 12.70 0.65 17.06
C ARG A 77 12.11 0.20 15.74
N VAL A 78 11.45 1.10 15.03
CA VAL A 78 10.92 0.83 13.69
C VAL A 78 12.07 0.58 12.73
N ALA A 79 12.16 -0.66 12.24
CA ALA A 79 13.17 -1.12 11.28
C ALA A 79 12.58 -1.32 9.88
N HIS A 80 11.25 -1.47 9.77
CA HIS A 80 10.55 -1.67 8.51
C HIS A 80 9.17 -1.04 8.55
N VAL A 81 8.77 -0.41 7.44
CA VAL A 81 7.41 0.07 7.20
C VAL A 81 7.01 -0.28 5.77
N GLN A 82 5.79 -0.78 5.59
CA GLN A 82 5.19 -1.02 4.29
C GLN A 82 3.69 -0.72 4.38
N ALA A 83 3.14 -0.14 3.33
CA ALA A 83 1.70 -0.01 3.15
C ALA A 83 1.33 -0.58 1.79
N MET A 84 0.17 -1.20 1.71
CA MET A 84 -0.34 -1.86 0.51
C MET A 84 -1.82 -1.52 0.36
N ARG A 85 -2.26 -1.38 -0.90
CA ARG A 85 -3.64 -1.09 -1.25
C ARG A 85 -4.02 -1.93 -2.47
N LEU A 86 -5.27 -2.37 -2.50
CA LEU A 86 -5.86 -3.10 -3.60
C LEU A 86 -6.97 -2.23 -4.20
N TYR A 87 -6.81 -1.94 -5.49
CA TYR A 87 -7.76 -1.21 -6.31
C TYR A 87 -8.67 -2.16 -7.06
N ASP A 88 -9.94 -1.79 -7.17
CA ASP A 88 -10.87 -2.40 -8.12
C ASP A 88 -11.00 -1.48 -9.32
N LEU A 89 -10.27 -1.81 -10.38
CA LEU A 89 -10.25 -1.15 -11.68
C LEU A 89 -11.06 -1.95 -12.69
N SER A 90 -12.18 -2.58 -12.30
CA SER A 90 -13.06 -3.31 -13.23
C SER A 90 -13.72 -2.39 -14.27
N THR A 91 -13.82 -1.09 -13.99
CA THR A 91 -14.49 -0.10 -14.86
C THR A 91 -13.54 0.94 -15.47
N THR A 92 -12.23 0.83 -15.24
CA THR A 92 -11.21 1.78 -15.74
C THR A 92 -9.88 1.04 -15.91
N SER A 93 -8.93 1.61 -16.63
CA SER A 93 -7.57 1.05 -16.74
C SER A 93 -6.64 1.63 -15.69
N LEU A 94 -5.51 0.95 -15.43
CA LEU A 94 -4.46 1.48 -14.56
C LEU A 94 -3.92 2.81 -15.09
N ASP A 95 -3.79 2.99 -16.40
CA ASP A 95 -3.31 4.26 -16.96
C ASP A 95 -4.28 5.42 -16.68
N GLU A 96 -5.59 5.20 -16.85
CA GLU A 96 -6.62 6.20 -16.55
C GLU A 96 -6.70 6.47 -15.05
N HIS A 97 -6.62 5.44 -14.22
CA HIS A 97 -6.63 5.58 -12.76
C HIS A 97 -5.47 6.46 -12.25
N LEU A 98 -4.26 6.23 -12.76
CA LEU A 98 -3.09 7.05 -12.46
C LEU A 98 -3.23 8.46 -13.06
N GLY A 99 -3.63 8.56 -14.33
CA GLY A 99 -3.75 9.81 -15.06
C GLY A 99 -4.79 10.79 -14.49
N THR A 100 -5.85 10.25 -13.91
CA THR A 100 -6.90 11.03 -13.22
C THR A 100 -6.54 11.34 -11.77
N LEU A 101 -5.34 10.96 -11.30
CA LEU A 101 -4.85 11.13 -9.92
C LEU A 101 -5.68 10.42 -8.84
N ARG A 102 -6.56 9.49 -9.24
CA ARG A 102 -7.42 8.74 -8.31
C ARG A 102 -6.66 7.76 -7.40
N ASP A 103 -5.43 7.42 -7.78
CA ASP A 103 -4.50 6.68 -6.91
C ASP A 103 -4.16 7.51 -5.66
N CYS A 104 -3.92 8.81 -5.84
CA CYS A 104 -3.46 9.73 -4.80
C CYS A 104 -4.58 10.40 -4.01
N PHE A 105 -5.77 10.57 -4.61
CA PHE A 105 -6.85 11.36 -4.04
C PHE A 105 -8.21 10.72 -4.27
N ALA A 106 -9.06 10.68 -3.23
CA ALA A 106 -10.45 10.25 -3.33
C ALA A 106 -11.26 11.18 -4.25
N ASP A 107 -11.05 12.49 -4.11
CA ASP A 107 -11.57 13.52 -5.02
C ASP A 107 -10.42 14.39 -5.54
N PRO A 108 -9.84 14.03 -6.71
CA PRO A 108 -8.77 14.81 -7.32
C PRO A 108 -9.15 16.27 -7.61
N GLY A 109 -10.42 16.57 -7.92
CA GLY A 109 -10.86 17.93 -8.25
C GLY A 109 -10.84 18.87 -7.04
N LEU A 110 -11.03 18.32 -5.83
CA LEU A 110 -10.98 19.07 -4.59
C LEU A 110 -9.62 19.02 -3.89
N LYS A 111 -8.90 17.89 -3.99
CA LYS A 111 -7.71 17.61 -3.16
C LYS A 111 -6.39 17.82 -3.90
N ALA A 112 -6.37 17.72 -5.23
CA ALA A 112 -5.13 17.93 -5.98
C ALA A 112 -4.80 19.42 -6.04
N GLY A 113 -3.53 19.77 -5.81
CA GLY A 113 -3.05 21.14 -5.95
C GLY A 113 -3.12 21.61 -7.42
N PRO A 114 -3.24 22.92 -7.69
CA PRO A 114 -3.20 23.45 -9.05
C PRO A 114 -1.96 22.95 -9.81
N GLY A 115 -2.17 22.43 -11.03
CA GLY A 115 -1.10 21.91 -11.88
C GLY A 115 -0.63 20.49 -11.52
N SER A 116 -1.27 19.80 -10.58
CA SER A 116 -0.97 18.38 -10.33
C SER A 116 -1.33 17.54 -11.55
N SER A 117 -0.43 16.64 -11.93
CA SER A 117 -0.65 15.70 -13.03
C SER A 117 0.18 14.44 -12.81
N CYS A 118 -0.31 13.31 -13.31
CA CYS A 118 0.44 12.06 -13.39
C CYS A 118 0.24 11.49 -14.80
N SER A 119 1.28 10.89 -15.35
CA SER A 119 1.24 10.26 -16.66
C SER A 119 1.88 8.89 -16.59
N CYS A 120 1.14 7.85 -16.98
CA CYS A 120 1.68 6.51 -17.16
C CYS A 120 2.07 6.29 -18.63
N TYR A 121 3.36 6.11 -18.89
CA TYR A 121 3.87 5.89 -20.24
C TYR A 121 3.91 4.43 -20.67
N ALA A 122 3.69 3.49 -19.74
CA ALA A 122 3.69 2.07 -20.03
C ALA A 122 2.45 1.70 -20.87
N PRO A 123 2.60 1.24 -22.12
CA PRO A 123 1.45 0.91 -22.97
C PRO A 123 0.57 -0.21 -22.37
N SER A 124 1.19 -1.13 -21.63
CA SER A 124 0.49 -2.22 -20.94
C SER A 124 -0.48 -1.74 -19.86
N ALA A 125 -0.25 -0.56 -19.26
CA ALA A 125 -1.15 -0.01 -18.25
C ALA A 125 -2.57 0.28 -18.79
N ARG A 126 -2.69 0.49 -20.11
CA ARG A 126 -3.98 0.67 -20.80
C ARG A 126 -4.83 -0.59 -20.84
N SER A 127 -4.21 -1.76 -20.67
CA SER A 127 -4.90 -3.05 -20.65
C SER A 127 -5.02 -3.66 -19.26
N ILE A 128 -4.38 -3.06 -18.24
CA ILE A 128 -4.47 -3.55 -16.85
C ILE A 128 -5.79 -3.03 -16.27
N THR A 129 -6.67 -3.98 -15.93
CA THR A 129 -8.00 -3.76 -15.35
C THR A 129 -8.27 -4.84 -14.28
N GLY A 130 -9.36 -4.71 -13.52
CA GLY A 130 -9.72 -5.65 -12.46
C GLY A 130 -9.01 -5.33 -11.14
N LEU A 131 -8.66 -6.35 -10.35
CA LEU A 131 -7.99 -6.15 -9.06
C LEU A 131 -6.49 -5.90 -9.26
N VAL A 132 -6.02 -4.72 -8.82
CA VAL A 132 -4.64 -4.25 -9.00
C VAL A 132 -4.09 -3.79 -7.66
N ALA A 133 -2.89 -4.25 -7.29
CA ALA A 133 -2.20 -3.91 -6.05
C ALA A 133 -0.80 -3.34 -6.31
#